data_AF-A0A940WJP6-F1
#
_entry.id   AF-A0A940WJP6-F1
#
_cell.length_a   1.000
_cell.length_b   1.000
_cell.length_c   1.000
_cell.angle_alpha   90.00
_cell.angle_beta   90.00
_cell.angle_gamma   90.00
#
_symmetry.space_group_name_H-M   'P 1'
#
loop_
_entity.id
_entity.type
_entity.pdbx_description
1 polymer ?
#
loop_
_entity_poly.entity_id
_entity_poly.type
_entity_poly.pdbx_seq_one_letter_code
_entity_poly.pdbx_strand_id
1 'polypeptide(L)'
;MAALAREGRPERIGWYVYDFANSAFSTTVVTVFTGPYLTSVARAAADPAGYVHPLGIPVLAGSFFPYVVSLSVFFQVLLLPLLGAIADYSHRKKTMLFLFAYAGSAATVGLYFLEGTRYLLGGGLFLLANVCFGASVVFYNAWLPDIAPSEDRDSVSSVGWALGYLGGGILLLLNLILFSRARSFGLTTGEAVRISLASAGIWWALFSLLPLATMRRREAARPLPAGEGLLGTGFRQLRRTFAEAKRHPQLLLFLGAYMLYNDGVQTVIALSSQFGQEELGLSVSTLTTAILMVQFVAFFGALLFNA
;
A
#
# COMPACT_ATOMS: atom_id res chain seq x y z
N MET A 1 3.61 15.83 30.15
CA MET A 1 2.61 14.74 30.10
C MET A 1 1.24 15.28 29.65
N ALA A 2 0.56 16.14 30.42
CA ALA A 2 -0.71 16.77 29.98
C ALA A 2 -0.58 17.75 28.79
N ALA A 3 0.57 18.40 28.61
CA ALA A 3 0.85 19.26 27.46
C ALA A 3 0.99 18.49 26.13
N LEU A 4 1.69 17.34 26.14
CA LEU A 4 1.78 16.42 24.98
C LEU A 4 0.42 15.81 24.59
N ALA A 5 -0.47 15.61 25.56
CA ALA A 5 -1.83 15.12 25.34
C ALA A 5 -2.74 16.14 24.60
N ARG A 6 -2.45 17.45 24.73
CA ARG A 6 -3.17 18.53 24.02
C ARG A 6 -2.47 18.97 22.73
N GLU A 7 -1.15 18.98 22.68
CA GLU A 7 -0.36 19.46 21.52
C GLU A 7 -0.29 18.45 20.35
N GLY A 8 -0.39 17.13 20.62
CA GLY A 8 -0.30 16.09 19.59
C GLY A 8 -1.64 15.66 18.97
N ARG A 9 -2.78 16.21 19.40
CA ARG A 9 -4.12 15.81 18.91
C ARG A 9 -4.34 16.02 17.40
N PRO A 10 -4.05 17.20 16.81
CA PRO A 10 -4.25 17.39 15.37
C PRO A 10 -3.31 16.52 14.53
N GLU A 11 -2.08 16.28 14.98
CA GLU A 11 -1.14 15.39 14.29
C GLU A 11 -1.57 13.92 14.36
N ARG A 12 -2.08 13.46 15.51
CA ARG A 12 -2.67 12.12 15.66
C ARG A 12 -3.86 11.91 14.73
N ILE A 13 -4.76 12.90 14.64
CA ILE A 13 -5.88 12.86 13.69
C ILE A 13 -5.37 12.81 12.24
N GLY A 14 -4.35 13.61 11.91
CA GLY A 14 -3.69 13.54 10.61
C GLY A 14 -3.12 12.16 10.30
N TRP A 15 -2.44 11.56 11.27
CA TRP A 15 -1.88 10.21 11.13
C TRP A 15 -2.99 9.17 10.89
N TYR A 16 -4.06 9.19 11.70
CA TYR A 16 -5.20 8.29 11.50
C TYR A 16 -5.90 8.44 10.15
N VAL A 17 -6.10 9.68 9.69
CA VAL A 17 -6.75 9.94 8.40
C VAL A 17 -5.84 9.56 7.23
N TYR A 18 -4.51 9.57 7.41
CA TYR A 18 -3.61 9.04 6.40
C TYR A 18 -3.76 7.51 6.22
N ASP A 19 -3.98 6.77 7.32
CA ASP A 19 -4.27 5.34 7.26
C ASP A 19 -5.57 5.05 6.50
N PHE A 20 -6.60 5.82 6.83
CA PHE A 20 -7.90 5.82 6.14
C PHE A 20 -7.75 6.12 4.63
N ALA A 21 -6.85 7.03 4.27
CA ALA A 21 -6.59 7.41 2.89
C ALA A 21 -5.84 6.30 2.12
N ASN A 22 -4.78 5.76 2.68
CA ASN A 22 -3.90 4.82 1.99
C ASN A 22 -4.52 3.41 1.89
N SER A 23 -5.36 3.01 2.85
CA SER A 23 -5.97 1.68 2.90
C SER A 23 -6.93 1.41 1.74
N ALA A 24 -7.49 2.47 1.14
CA ALA A 24 -8.24 2.41 -0.10
C ALA A 24 -7.42 1.82 -1.27
N PHE A 25 -6.14 2.17 -1.37
CA PHE A 25 -5.24 1.61 -2.38
C PHE A 25 -5.03 0.11 -2.16
N SER A 26 -4.65 -0.30 -0.95
CA SER A 26 -4.40 -1.71 -0.63
C SER A 26 -5.63 -2.58 -0.93
N THR A 27 -6.81 -2.17 -0.44
CA THR A 27 -8.04 -2.96 -0.58
C THR A 27 -8.60 -3.00 -2.00
N THR A 28 -8.76 -1.83 -2.63
CA THR A 28 -9.41 -1.75 -3.94
C THR A 28 -8.47 -2.13 -5.07
N VAL A 29 -7.24 -1.60 -5.05
CA VAL A 29 -6.28 -1.73 -6.15
C VAL A 29 -5.54 -3.05 -6.02
N VAL A 30 -4.81 -3.24 -4.91
CA VAL A 30 -3.93 -4.41 -4.74
C VAL A 30 -4.75 -5.69 -4.60
N THR A 31 -5.76 -5.70 -3.72
CA THR A 31 -6.49 -6.94 -3.41
C THR A 31 -7.59 -7.27 -4.42
N VAL A 32 -8.46 -6.32 -4.79
CA VAL A 32 -9.74 -6.65 -5.45
C VAL A 32 -9.68 -6.55 -6.98
N PHE A 33 -9.34 -5.39 -7.52
CA PHE A 33 -9.63 -5.10 -8.93
C PHE A 33 -8.43 -5.28 -9.86
N THR A 34 -7.20 -4.91 -9.45
CA THR A 34 -6.08 -4.87 -10.42
C THR A 34 -5.68 -6.26 -10.90
N GLY A 35 -5.62 -7.28 -10.03
CA GLY A 35 -5.23 -8.63 -10.45
C GLY A 35 -6.12 -9.21 -11.56
N PRO A 36 -7.43 -9.42 -11.28
CA PRO A 36 -8.43 -9.78 -12.29
C PRO A 36 -8.39 -8.92 -13.57
N TYR A 37 -8.38 -7.60 -13.41
CA TYR A 37 -8.54 -6.69 -14.53
C TYR A 37 -7.30 -6.62 -15.41
N LEU A 38 -6.11 -6.50 -14.83
CA LEU A 38 -4.86 -6.48 -15.58
C LEU A 38 -4.63 -7.82 -16.31
N THR A 39 -4.99 -8.94 -15.69
CA THR A 39 -4.99 -10.25 -16.35
C THR A 39 -5.93 -10.27 -17.56
N SER A 40 -7.13 -9.70 -17.45
CA SER A 40 -8.06 -9.60 -18.58
C SER A 40 -7.50 -8.75 -19.73
N VAL A 41 -6.85 -7.62 -19.43
CA VAL A 41 -6.20 -6.75 -20.42
C VAL A 41 -4.98 -7.44 -21.04
N ALA A 42 -4.21 -8.20 -20.26
CA ALA A 42 -3.09 -8.99 -20.77
C ALA A 42 -3.60 -10.10 -21.70
N ARG A 43 -4.68 -10.81 -21.35
CA ARG A 43 -5.31 -11.83 -22.21
C ARG A 43 -5.80 -11.23 -23.53
N ALA A 44 -6.36 -10.03 -23.51
CA ALA A 44 -6.78 -9.33 -24.72
C ALA A 44 -5.60 -8.95 -25.65
N ALA A 45 -4.39 -8.84 -25.11
CA ALA A 45 -3.16 -8.54 -25.85
C ALA A 45 -2.32 -9.80 -26.17
N ALA A 46 -2.75 -10.97 -25.72
CA ALA A 46 -1.99 -12.20 -25.85
C ALA A 46 -2.03 -12.74 -27.29
N ASP A 47 -0.97 -13.46 -27.66
CA ASP A 47 -0.90 -14.22 -28.90
C ASP A 47 -1.83 -15.46 -28.85
N PRO A 48 -1.99 -16.20 -29.96
CA PRO A 48 -2.84 -17.40 -29.99
C PRO A 48 -2.40 -18.50 -29.01
N ALA A 49 -1.16 -18.46 -28.51
CA ALA A 49 -0.65 -19.38 -27.51
C ALA A 49 -0.88 -18.89 -26.06
N GLY A 50 -1.50 -17.72 -25.88
CA GLY A 50 -1.84 -17.15 -24.58
C GLY A 50 -0.71 -16.35 -23.92
N TYR A 51 0.36 -16.04 -24.67
CA TYR A 51 1.51 -15.29 -24.16
C TYR A 51 1.42 -13.81 -24.53
N VAL A 52 1.78 -12.97 -23.56
CA VAL A 52 2.16 -11.57 -23.79
C VAL A 52 3.67 -11.46 -23.85
N HIS A 53 4.18 -10.44 -24.53
CA HIS A 53 5.62 -10.30 -24.79
C HIS A 53 6.18 -8.99 -24.22
N PRO A 54 6.11 -8.75 -22.89
CA PRO A 54 6.74 -7.58 -22.29
C PRO A 54 8.23 -7.54 -22.62
N LEU A 55 8.67 -6.49 -23.31
CA LEU A 55 10.07 -6.32 -23.75
C LEU A 55 10.59 -7.49 -24.60
N GLY A 56 9.70 -8.24 -25.27
CA GLY A 56 10.05 -9.39 -26.10
C GLY A 56 10.23 -10.72 -25.34
N ILE A 57 9.94 -10.76 -24.04
CA ILE A 57 10.01 -11.99 -23.22
C ILE A 57 8.63 -12.64 -23.17
N PRO A 58 8.46 -13.92 -23.55
CA PRO A 58 7.17 -14.59 -23.49
C PRO A 58 6.74 -14.83 -22.04
N VAL A 59 5.59 -14.28 -21.66
CA VAL A 59 4.99 -14.41 -20.33
C VAL A 59 3.53 -14.79 -20.49
N LEU A 60 3.07 -15.82 -19.79
CA LEU A 60 1.65 -16.19 -19.81
C LEU A 60 0.81 -15.01 -19.29
N ALA A 61 -0.30 -14.68 -19.98
CA ALA A 61 -1.12 -13.52 -19.60
C ALA A 61 -1.58 -13.52 -18.13
N GLY A 62 -1.91 -14.69 -17.58
CA GLY A 62 -2.25 -14.85 -16.16
C GLY A 62 -1.09 -14.63 -15.19
N SER A 63 0.15 -14.87 -15.63
CA SER A 63 1.34 -14.67 -14.79
C SER A 63 1.84 -13.23 -14.80
N PHE A 64 1.34 -12.38 -15.70
CA PHE A 64 1.81 -11.01 -15.83
C PHE A 64 1.63 -10.18 -14.56
N PHE A 65 0.43 -10.18 -13.96
CA PHE A 65 0.19 -9.42 -12.72
C PHE A 65 1.06 -9.89 -11.54
N PRO A 66 1.15 -11.20 -11.21
CA PRO A 66 2.07 -11.68 -10.19
C PRO A 66 3.52 -11.25 -10.42
N TYR A 67 4.02 -11.30 -11.66
CA TYR A 67 5.38 -10.82 -11.96
C TYR A 67 5.54 -9.32 -11.73
N VAL A 68 4.54 -8.50 -12.07
CA VAL A 68 4.56 -7.07 -11.78
C VAL A 68 4.55 -6.82 -10.26
N VAL A 69 3.76 -7.58 -9.49
CA VAL A 69 3.76 -7.52 -8.02
C VAL A 69 5.17 -7.84 -7.50
N SER A 70 5.76 -8.97 -7.91
CA SER A 70 7.12 -9.36 -7.50
C SER A 70 8.16 -8.29 -7.86
N LEU A 71 8.08 -7.72 -9.06
CA LEU A 71 8.99 -6.66 -9.49
C LEU A 71 8.84 -5.40 -8.63
N SER A 72 7.60 -5.02 -8.27
CA SER A 72 7.37 -3.89 -7.37
C SER A 72 7.92 -4.12 -5.96
N VAL A 73 7.77 -5.33 -5.42
CA VAL A 73 8.33 -5.72 -4.11
C VAL A 73 9.86 -5.74 -4.17
N PHE A 74 10.46 -6.21 -5.26
CA PHE A 74 11.90 -6.15 -5.47
C PHE A 74 12.43 -4.71 -5.41
N PHE A 75 11.77 -3.77 -6.09
CA PHE A 75 12.14 -2.35 -5.99
C PHE A 75 11.93 -1.79 -4.57
N GLN A 76 10.87 -2.19 -3.87
CA GLN A 76 10.67 -1.81 -2.47
C GLN A 76 11.81 -2.31 -1.58
N VAL A 77 12.25 -3.57 -1.71
CA VAL A 77 13.36 -4.13 -0.91
C VAL A 77 14.65 -3.30 -1.09
N LEU A 78 14.90 -2.76 -2.28
CA LEU A 78 16.05 -1.89 -2.55
C LEU A 78 15.87 -0.47 -2.02
N LEU A 79 14.69 0.11 -2.19
CA LEU A 79 14.42 1.53 -1.90
C LEU A 79 14.05 1.78 -0.44
N LEU A 80 13.22 0.93 0.17
CA LEU A 80 12.65 1.19 1.50
C LEU A 80 13.71 1.30 2.61
N PRO A 81 14.79 0.49 2.65
CA PRO A 81 15.85 0.69 3.65
C PRO A 81 16.55 2.05 3.51
N LEU A 82 16.74 2.52 2.27
CA LEU A 82 17.33 3.83 1.99
C LEU A 82 16.40 4.96 2.44
N LEU A 83 15.11 4.83 2.14
CA LEU A 83 14.08 5.78 2.55
C LEU A 83 13.90 5.81 4.07
N GLY A 84 14.03 4.68 4.75
CA GLY A 84 14.01 4.59 6.22
C GLY A 84 15.16 5.36 6.84
N ALA A 85 16.38 5.20 6.30
CA ALA A 85 17.51 6.03 6.76
C ALA A 85 17.29 7.53 6.49
N ILE A 86 16.70 7.89 5.34
CA ILE A 86 16.33 9.28 5.06
C ILE A 86 15.27 9.77 6.06
N ALA A 87 14.32 8.94 6.45
CA ALA A 87 13.33 9.29 7.46
C ALA A 87 13.99 9.59 8.81
N ASP A 88 14.99 8.80 9.22
CA ASP A 88 15.66 8.97 10.51
C ASP A 88 16.57 10.21 10.58
N TYR A 89 17.30 10.52 9.50
CA TYR A 89 18.32 11.58 9.49
C TYR A 89 17.90 12.87 8.78
N SER A 90 16.71 12.93 8.17
CA SER A 90 16.25 14.11 7.43
C SER A 90 15.09 14.83 8.14
N HIS A 91 15.08 16.15 8.04
CA HIS A 91 13.92 17.01 8.35
C HIS A 91 12.81 16.93 7.28
N ARG A 92 12.98 16.08 6.24
CA ARG A 92 12.10 16.01 5.07
C ARG A 92 11.05 14.90 5.14
N LYS A 93 10.87 14.22 6.29
CA LYS A 93 9.87 13.15 6.47
C LYS A 93 8.51 13.52 5.86
N LYS A 94 7.99 14.73 6.17
CA LYS A 94 6.69 15.21 5.69
C LYS A 94 6.67 15.32 4.16
N THR A 95 7.67 15.99 3.60
CA THR A 95 7.76 16.21 2.16
C THR A 95 7.87 14.90 1.40
N MET A 96 8.67 13.95 1.90
CA MET A 96 8.82 12.64 1.25
C MET A 96 7.54 11.80 1.34
N LEU A 97 6.87 11.76 2.51
CA LEU A 97 5.58 11.10 2.68
C LEU A 97 4.59 11.54 1.60
N PHE A 98 4.36 12.85 1.48
CA PHE A 98 3.36 13.37 0.55
C PHE A 98 3.83 13.34 -0.90
N LEU A 99 5.12 13.46 -1.19
CA LEU A 99 5.64 13.27 -2.54
C LEU A 99 5.30 11.87 -3.05
N PHE A 100 5.60 10.84 -2.26
CA PHE A 100 5.29 9.46 -2.63
C PHE A 100 3.78 9.19 -2.59
N ALA A 101 3.05 9.74 -1.62
CA ALA A 101 1.59 9.59 -1.57
C ALA A 101 0.91 10.16 -2.83
N TYR A 102 1.25 11.39 -3.23
CA TYR A 102 0.66 12.01 -4.42
C TYR A 102 1.15 11.36 -5.71
N ALA A 103 2.43 10.99 -5.81
CA ALA A 103 2.93 10.25 -6.98
C ALA A 103 2.22 8.89 -7.14
N GLY A 104 2.08 8.14 -6.04
CA GLY A 104 1.36 6.86 -6.04
C GLY A 104 -0.13 7.02 -6.35
N SER A 105 -0.77 8.05 -5.78
CA SER A 105 -2.17 8.36 -6.06
C SER A 105 -2.39 8.74 -7.53
N ALA A 106 -1.49 9.53 -8.13
CA ALA A 106 -1.56 9.91 -9.53
C ALA A 106 -1.36 8.72 -10.47
N ALA A 107 -0.40 7.82 -10.14
CA ALA A 107 -0.22 6.57 -10.86
C ALA A 107 -1.47 5.66 -10.76
N THR A 108 -2.10 5.64 -9.58
CA THR A 108 -3.36 4.90 -9.35
C THR A 108 -4.52 5.48 -10.16
N VAL A 109 -4.68 6.81 -10.20
CA VAL A 109 -5.66 7.47 -11.08
C VAL A 109 -5.38 7.13 -12.55
N GLY A 110 -4.11 7.07 -12.94
CA GLY A 110 -3.69 6.66 -14.28
C GLY A 110 -4.18 5.27 -14.70
N LEU A 111 -4.45 4.36 -13.75
CA LEU A 111 -5.01 3.04 -14.05
C LEU A 111 -6.39 3.12 -14.72
N TYR A 112 -7.07 4.27 -14.66
CA TYR A 112 -8.26 4.54 -15.46
C TYR A 112 -8.03 4.35 -16.97
N PHE A 113 -6.82 4.61 -17.47
CA PHE A 113 -6.50 4.50 -18.90
C PHE A 113 -6.14 3.08 -19.34
N LEU A 114 -6.31 2.09 -18.45
CA LEU A 114 -6.05 0.69 -18.73
C LEU A 114 -7.20 0.10 -19.56
N GLU A 115 -7.11 0.24 -20.88
CA GLU A 115 -8.12 -0.26 -21.83
C GLU A 115 -7.48 -1.02 -22.98
N GLY A 116 -8.26 -1.91 -23.61
CA GLY A 116 -7.85 -2.67 -24.78
C GLY A 116 -6.69 -3.59 -24.48
N THR A 117 -5.54 -3.32 -25.09
CA THR A 117 -4.32 -4.15 -25.02
C THR A 117 -3.19 -3.48 -24.22
N ARG A 118 -3.48 -2.42 -23.45
CA ARG A 118 -2.46 -1.60 -22.76
C ARG A 118 -1.93 -2.23 -21.46
N TYR A 119 -1.69 -3.53 -21.43
CA TYR A 119 -1.24 -4.25 -20.23
C TYR A 119 0.11 -3.73 -19.69
N LEU A 120 1.03 -3.30 -20.56
CA LEU A 120 2.31 -2.71 -20.16
C LEU A 120 2.14 -1.39 -19.38
N LEU A 121 1.21 -0.54 -19.82
CA LEU A 121 0.88 0.69 -19.10
C LEU A 121 0.31 0.35 -17.72
N GLY A 122 -0.62 -0.61 -17.65
CA GLY A 122 -1.20 -1.07 -16.38
C GLY A 122 -0.16 -1.63 -15.42
N GLY A 123 0.74 -2.49 -15.91
CA GLY A 123 1.84 -3.03 -15.13
C GLY A 123 2.80 -1.95 -14.63
N GLY A 124 3.20 -1.01 -15.49
CA GLY A 124 4.08 0.10 -15.13
C GLY A 124 3.47 1.06 -14.11
N LEU A 125 2.18 1.43 -14.29
CA LEU A 125 1.46 2.29 -13.36
C LEU A 125 1.23 1.61 -12.01
N PHE A 126 0.84 0.33 -12.00
CA PHE A 126 0.69 -0.42 -10.75
C PHE A 126 2.03 -0.57 -10.03
N LEU A 127 3.12 -0.88 -10.74
CA LEU A 127 4.46 -0.96 -10.17
C LEU A 127 4.85 0.36 -9.51
N LEU A 128 4.68 1.49 -10.22
CA LEU A 128 4.97 2.81 -9.68
C LEU A 128 4.10 3.12 -8.45
N ALA A 129 2.79 2.87 -8.55
CA ALA A 129 1.85 3.11 -7.46
C ALA A 129 2.20 2.29 -6.22
N ASN A 130 2.51 1.00 -6.38
CA ASN A 130 2.84 0.12 -5.27
C ASN A 130 4.19 0.48 -4.62
N VAL A 131 5.21 0.82 -5.41
CA VAL A 131 6.50 1.30 -4.88
C VAL A 131 6.31 2.61 -4.09
N CYS A 132 5.56 3.56 -4.65
CA CYS A 132 5.22 4.82 -3.97
C CYS A 132 4.40 4.59 -2.70
N PHE A 133 3.44 3.65 -2.71
CA PHE A 133 2.68 3.27 -1.53
C PHE A 133 3.61 2.78 -0.42
N GLY A 134 4.47 1.79 -0.70
CA GLY A 134 5.45 1.28 0.26
C GLY A 134 6.38 2.38 0.79
N ALA A 135 6.88 3.26 -0.08
CA ALA A 135 7.71 4.40 0.29
C ALA A 135 6.97 5.35 1.25
N SER A 136 5.70 5.66 0.95
CA SER A 136 4.88 6.52 1.80
C SER A 136 4.62 5.88 3.18
N VAL A 137 4.37 4.57 3.23
CA VAL A 137 4.13 3.83 4.47
C VAL A 137 5.36 3.84 5.38
N VAL A 138 6.58 3.80 4.84
CA VAL A 138 7.82 3.95 5.63
C VAL A 138 7.85 5.29 6.37
N PHE A 139 7.58 6.40 5.67
CA PHE A 139 7.58 7.72 6.31
C PHE A 139 6.40 7.91 7.28
N TYR A 140 5.25 7.31 6.97
CA TYR A 140 4.07 7.30 7.82
C TYR A 140 4.33 6.56 9.15
N ASN A 141 4.90 5.35 9.10
CA ASN A 141 5.24 4.58 10.28
C ASN A 141 6.37 5.24 11.11
N ALA A 142 7.32 5.90 10.45
CA ALA A 142 8.37 6.68 11.11
C ALA A 142 7.82 7.91 11.87
N TRP A 143 6.54 8.25 11.71
CA TRP A 143 5.86 9.32 12.41
C TRP A 143 5.21 8.88 13.73
N LEU A 144 4.89 7.59 13.88
CA LEU A 144 4.22 7.07 15.08
C LEU A 144 5.01 7.33 16.38
N PRO A 145 6.35 7.10 16.43
CA PRO A 145 7.14 7.40 17.62
C PRO A 145 7.14 8.89 18.03
N ASP A 146 6.88 9.77 17.06
CA ASP A 146 6.89 11.22 17.23
C ASP A 146 5.56 11.75 17.84
N ILE A 147 4.44 11.05 17.60
CA ILE A 147 3.09 11.49 18.01
C ILE A 147 2.53 10.75 19.23
N ALA A 148 3.15 9.64 19.62
CA ALA A 148 2.71 8.81 20.74
C ALA A 148 3.89 8.38 21.65
N PRO A 149 3.76 8.53 22.99
CA PRO A 149 4.70 7.95 23.93
C PRO A 149 4.68 6.42 23.83
N SER A 150 5.76 5.76 24.24
CA SER A 150 5.93 4.31 24.07
C SER A 150 4.80 3.46 24.64
N GLU A 151 4.19 3.91 25.74
CA GLU A 151 3.06 3.26 26.41
C GLU A 151 1.75 3.33 25.61
N ASP A 152 1.55 4.37 24.79
CA ASP A 152 0.31 4.58 24.02
C ASP A 152 0.43 4.09 22.56
N ARG A 153 1.63 3.70 22.10
CA ARG A 153 1.88 3.41 20.67
C ARG A 153 1.01 2.29 20.13
N ASP A 154 0.80 1.23 20.90
CA ASP A 154 0.00 0.09 20.47
C ASP A 154 -1.48 0.48 20.32
N SER A 155 -1.98 1.32 21.24
CA SER A 155 -3.35 1.81 21.21
C SER A 155 -3.58 2.79 20.07
N VAL A 156 -2.66 3.75 19.88
CA VAL A 156 -2.68 4.70 18.76
C VAL A 156 -2.60 3.95 17.43
N SER A 157 -1.70 2.98 17.32
CA SER A 157 -1.57 2.15 16.12
C SER A 157 -2.86 1.39 15.81
N SER A 158 -3.45 0.72 16.81
CA SER A 158 -4.69 -0.05 16.66
C SER A 158 -5.87 0.81 16.18
N VAL A 159 -6.01 2.03 16.71
CA VAL A 159 -7.02 2.99 16.23
C VAL A 159 -6.74 3.44 14.80
N GLY A 160 -5.47 3.65 14.44
CA GLY A 160 -5.06 3.93 13.07
C GLY A 160 -5.51 2.83 12.11
N TRP A 161 -5.11 1.59 12.39
CA TRP A 161 -5.48 0.42 11.59
C TRP A 161 -7.00 0.23 11.48
N ALA A 162 -7.75 0.45 12.56
CA ALA A 162 -9.21 0.43 12.51
C ALA A 162 -9.73 1.48 11.50
N LEU A 163 -9.27 2.73 11.58
CA LEU A 163 -9.67 3.75 10.62
C LEU A 163 -9.19 3.43 9.19
N GLY A 164 -8.05 2.77 9.01
CA GLY A 164 -7.62 2.20 7.75
C GLY A 164 -8.60 1.19 7.17
N TYR A 165 -8.98 0.17 7.95
CA TYR A 165 -9.98 -0.82 7.55
C TYR A 165 -11.31 -0.19 7.18
N LEU A 166 -11.74 0.81 7.95
CA LEU A 166 -12.97 1.56 7.68
C LEU A 166 -12.87 2.35 6.36
N GLY A 167 -11.75 3.05 6.12
CA GLY A 167 -11.54 3.83 4.89
C GLY A 167 -11.50 2.95 3.64
N GLY A 168 -10.72 1.87 3.69
CA GLY A 168 -10.68 0.87 2.62
C GLY A 168 -12.05 0.20 2.40
N GLY A 169 -12.74 -0.15 3.48
CA GLY A 169 -14.06 -0.77 3.44
C GLY A 169 -15.14 0.15 2.86
N ILE A 170 -15.18 1.43 3.24
CA ILE A 170 -16.15 2.40 2.71
C ILE A 170 -15.96 2.56 1.20
N LEU A 171 -14.72 2.81 0.74
CA LEU A 171 -14.47 2.95 -0.69
C LEU A 171 -14.80 1.64 -1.43
N LEU A 172 -14.42 0.50 -0.87
CA LEU A 172 -14.70 -0.79 -1.49
C LEU A 172 -16.20 -1.06 -1.61
N LEU A 173 -17.00 -0.67 -0.60
CA LEU A 173 -18.46 -0.72 -0.66
C LEU A 173 -19.01 0.16 -1.78
N LEU A 174 -18.51 1.39 -1.94
CA LEU A 174 -18.91 2.29 -3.04
C LEU A 174 -18.57 1.69 -4.40
N ASN A 175 -17.38 1.11 -4.53
CA ASN A 175 -16.92 0.44 -5.75
C ASN A 175 -17.74 -0.83 -6.04
N LEU A 176 -18.13 -1.59 -5.01
CA LEU A 176 -19.03 -2.73 -5.16
C LEU A 176 -20.41 -2.28 -5.66
N ILE A 177 -20.98 -1.21 -5.10
CA ILE A 177 -22.26 -0.66 -5.57
C ILE A 177 -22.15 -0.24 -7.03
N LEU A 178 -21.08 0.48 -7.39
CA LEU A 178 -20.82 0.90 -8.77
C LEU A 178 -20.71 -0.31 -9.71
N PHE A 179 -19.93 -1.33 -9.33
CA PHE A 179 -19.71 -2.52 -10.12
C PHE A 179 -20.99 -3.35 -10.30
N SER A 180 -21.72 -3.62 -9.22
CA SER A 180 -22.97 -4.38 -9.24
C SER A 180 -24.09 -3.64 -9.99
N ARG A 181 -24.08 -2.30 -9.99
CA ARG A 181 -25.08 -1.45 -10.66
C ARG A 181 -24.57 -0.81 -11.95
N ALA A 182 -23.44 -1.25 -12.51
CA ALA A 182 -22.80 -0.62 -13.66
C ALA A 182 -23.76 -0.39 -14.83
N ARG A 183 -24.55 -1.41 -15.19
CA ARG A 183 -25.55 -1.33 -16.27
C ARG A 183 -26.62 -0.25 -16.04
N SER A 184 -27.03 -0.03 -14.79
CA SER A 184 -28.01 1.02 -14.46
C SER A 184 -27.45 2.44 -14.61
N PHE A 185 -26.12 2.59 -14.57
CA PHE A 185 -25.42 3.84 -14.86
C PHE A 185 -25.01 3.97 -16.33
N GLY A 186 -25.38 3.02 -17.20
CA GLY A 186 -24.96 2.98 -18.60
C GLY A 186 -23.48 2.62 -18.79
N LEU A 187 -22.84 2.03 -17.78
CA LEU A 187 -21.42 1.66 -17.79
C LEU A 187 -21.23 0.18 -18.13
N THR A 188 -20.15 -0.11 -18.85
CA THR A 188 -19.62 -1.47 -19.00
C THR A 188 -18.92 -1.93 -17.72
N THR A 189 -18.76 -3.25 -17.56
CA THR A 189 -18.01 -3.83 -16.44
C THR A 189 -16.57 -3.31 -16.40
N GLY A 190 -15.92 -3.16 -17.56
CA GLY A 190 -14.55 -2.63 -17.65
C GLY A 190 -14.46 -1.17 -17.22
N GLU A 191 -15.43 -0.32 -17.61
CA GLU A 191 -15.49 1.06 -17.13
C GLU A 191 -15.71 1.14 -15.61
N ALA A 192 -16.61 0.33 -15.05
CA ALA A 192 -16.84 0.30 -13.62
C ALA A 192 -15.56 -0.06 -12.83
N VAL A 193 -14.77 -1.01 -13.33
CA VAL A 193 -13.47 -1.35 -12.72
C VAL A 193 -12.47 -0.20 -12.85
N ARG A 194 -12.34 0.41 -14.03
CA ARG A 194 -11.44 1.56 -14.26
C ARG A 194 -11.79 2.74 -13.36
N ILE A 195 -13.07 3.04 -13.21
CA ILE A 195 -13.56 4.09 -12.29
C ILE A 195 -13.24 3.70 -10.84
N SER A 196 -13.40 2.43 -10.46
CA SER A 196 -13.06 1.94 -9.11
C SER A 196 -11.56 2.06 -8.80
N LEU A 197 -10.70 1.78 -9.77
CA LEU A 197 -9.25 2.00 -9.62
C LEU A 197 -8.92 3.48 -9.49
N ALA A 198 -9.52 4.33 -10.33
CA ALA A 198 -9.31 5.76 -10.30
C ALA A 198 -9.81 6.40 -9.00
N SER A 199 -10.96 5.95 -8.49
CA SER A 199 -11.56 6.43 -7.25
C SER A 199 -10.65 6.16 -6.05
N ALA A 200 -9.92 5.05 -6.03
CA ALA A 200 -8.92 4.76 -5.00
C ALA A 200 -7.74 5.74 -5.02
N GLY A 201 -7.26 6.12 -6.21
CA GLY A 201 -6.24 7.16 -6.35
C GLY A 201 -6.76 8.53 -5.88
N ILE A 202 -7.97 8.91 -6.29
CA ILE A 202 -8.60 10.17 -5.87
C ILE A 202 -8.83 10.18 -4.36
N TRP A 203 -9.32 9.08 -3.79
CA TRP A 203 -9.54 8.92 -2.35
C TRP A 203 -8.24 9.11 -1.58
N TRP A 204 -7.18 8.42 -2.00
CA TRP A 204 -5.88 8.53 -1.36
C TRP A 204 -5.36 9.97 -1.42
N ALA A 205 -5.44 10.65 -2.57
CA ALA A 205 -5.02 12.04 -2.71
C ALA A 205 -5.86 13.00 -1.85
N LEU A 206 -7.20 12.89 -1.92
CA LEU A 206 -8.14 13.77 -1.26
C LEU A 206 -8.02 13.67 0.26
N PHE A 207 -8.03 12.46 0.81
CA PHE A 207 -7.92 12.26 2.26
C PHE A 207 -6.49 12.48 2.76
N SER A 208 -5.47 12.49 1.89
CA SER A 208 -4.11 12.93 2.24
C SER A 208 -3.96 14.44 2.43
N LEU A 209 -4.96 15.26 2.02
CA LEU A 209 -4.92 16.72 2.23
C LEU A 209 -4.99 17.09 3.72
N LEU A 210 -5.81 16.37 4.51
CA LEU A 210 -5.91 16.65 5.95
C LEU A 210 -4.61 16.32 6.69
N PRO A 211 -4.00 15.13 6.57
CA PRO A 211 -2.67 14.85 7.10
C PRO A 211 -1.62 15.87 6.64
N LEU A 212 -1.68 16.31 5.36
CA LEU A 212 -0.77 17.32 4.84
C LEU A 212 -0.92 18.66 5.57
N ALA A 213 -2.14 19.06 5.93
CA ALA A 213 -2.40 20.29 6.67
C ALA A 213 -2.04 20.16 8.16
N THR A 214 -2.32 19.01 8.79
CA THR A 214 -2.23 18.84 10.25
C THR A 214 -0.87 18.36 10.76
N MET A 215 -0.15 17.54 10.00
CA MET A 215 1.18 17.04 10.42
C MET A 215 2.22 18.15 10.31
N ARG A 216 2.95 18.48 11.39
CA ARG A 216 3.94 19.56 11.35
C ARG A 216 5.25 19.09 10.71
N ARG A 217 6.08 20.02 10.26
CA ARG A 217 7.46 19.66 9.91
C ARG A 217 8.23 19.45 11.21
N ARG A 218 8.87 18.30 11.36
CA ARG A 218 9.73 17.99 12.52
C ARG A 218 11.19 17.98 12.12
N GLU A 219 12.05 18.32 13.07
CA GLU A 219 13.49 18.20 12.90
C GLU A 219 13.91 16.74 12.74
N ALA A 220 15.14 16.52 12.29
CA ALA A 220 15.66 15.16 12.13
C ALA A 220 15.65 14.43 13.49
N ALA A 221 15.20 13.18 13.49
CA ALA A 221 15.16 12.37 14.72
C ALA A 221 16.57 12.11 15.27
N ARG A 222 17.59 12.17 14.40
CA ARG A 222 19.01 12.09 14.75
C ARG A 222 19.82 13.16 14.01
N PRO A 223 20.81 13.78 14.65
CA PRO A 223 21.75 14.64 13.94
C PRO A 223 22.58 13.80 12.97
N LEU A 224 22.88 14.37 11.80
CA LEU A 224 23.81 13.77 10.85
C LEU A 224 25.22 13.76 11.47
N PRO A 225 25.94 12.63 11.42
CA PRO A 225 27.36 12.60 11.76
C PRO A 225 28.13 13.58 10.86
N ALA A 226 29.04 14.36 11.46
CA ALA A 226 29.81 15.36 10.72
C ALA A 226 30.62 14.71 9.59
N GLY A 227 30.47 15.23 8.36
CA GLY A 227 31.24 14.80 7.19
C GLY A 227 30.64 13.65 6.37
N GLU A 228 29.42 13.21 6.67
CA GLU A 228 28.79 12.08 5.96
C GLU A 228 27.55 12.46 5.16
N GLY A 229 27.43 11.86 3.96
CA GLY A 229 26.20 11.93 3.18
C GLY A 229 25.12 11.01 3.75
N LEU A 230 23.86 11.46 3.69
CA LEU A 230 22.68 10.71 4.17
C LEU A 230 22.64 9.24 3.73
N LEU A 231 23.01 8.98 2.47
CA LEU A 231 22.97 7.64 1.87
C LEU A 231 24.04 6.71 2.48
N GLY A 232 25.24 7.25 2.74
CA GLY A 232 26.36 6.49 3.32
C GLY A 232 26.12 6.16 4.80
N THR A 233 25.57 7.11 5.56
CA THR A 233 25.21 6.90 6.98
C THR A 233 24.11 5.85 7.11
N GLY A 234 23.08 5.89 6.25
CA GLY A 234 22.00 4.90 6.22
C GLY A 234 22.48 3.48 5.97
N PHE A 235 23.26 3.28 4.91
CA PHE A 235 23.76 1.95 4.54
C PHE A 235 24.73 1.38 5.59
N ARG A 236 25.55 2.24 6.20
CA ARG A 236 26.45 1.84 7.28
C ARG A 236 25.70 1.50 8.56
N GLN A 237 24.65 2.25 8.92
CA GLN A 237 23.80 1.89 10.04
C GLN A 237 23.12 0.55 9.80
N LEU A 238 22.53 0.32 8.63
CA LEU A 238 21.92 -0.96 8.29
C LEU A 238 22.93 -2.11 8.42
N ARG A 239 24.13 -1.93 7.86
CA ARG A 239 25.22 -2.90 7.99
C ARG A 239 25.61 -3.14 9.45
N ARG A 240 25.68 -2.09 10.27
CA ARG A 240 25.98 -2.20 11.70
C ARG A 240 24.88 -2.93 12.46
N THR A 241 23.62 -2.59 12.23
CA THR A 241 22.46 -3.27 12.84
C THR A 241 22.43 -4.74 12.46
N PHE A 242 22.70 -5.10 11.20
CA PHE A 242 22.83 -6.50 10.79
C PHE A 242 24.03 -7.19 11.44
N ALA A 243 25.18 -6.52 11.58
CA ALA A 243 26.34 -7.07 12.26
C ALA A 243 26.09 -7.31 13.76
N GLU A 244 25.35 -6.41 14.41
CA GLU A 244 24.92 -6.56 15.81
C GLU A 244 23.85 -7.66 15.94
N ALA A 245 22.90 -7.75 15.01
CA ALA A 245 21.86 -8.80 15.00
C ALA A 245 22.45 -10.21 14.87
N LYS A 246 23.60 -10.38 14.19
CA LYS A 246 24.33 -11.66 14.16
C LYS A 246 24.77 -12.17 15.53
N ARG A 247 24.86 -11.29 16.54
CA ARG A 247 25.15 -11.69 17.93
C ARG A 247 23.91 -12.23 18.65
N HIS A 248 22.73 -12.12 18.05
CA HIS A 248 21.45 -12.55 18.58
C HIS A 248 20.79 -13.56 17.63
N PRO A 249 21.19 -14.84 17.65
CA PRO A 249 20.68 -15.84 16.70
C PRO A 249 19.17 -16.04 16.78
N GLN A 250 18.57 -15.90 17.97
CA GLN A 250 17.12 -15.97 18.17
C GLN A 250 16.38 -14.81 17.47
N LEU A 251 16.96 -13.60 17.46
CA LEU A 251 16.40 -12.46 16.74
C LEU A 251 16.45 -12.71 15.23
N LEU A 252 17.56 -13.24 14.71
CA LEU A 252 17.67 -13.57 13.28
C LEU A 252 16.70 -14.68 12.86
N LEU A 253 16.53 -15.70 13.70
CA LEU A 253 15.54 -16.75 13.46
C LEU A 253 14.13 -16.18 13.42
N PHE A 254 13.77 -15.31 14.38
CA PHE A 254 12.49 -14.62 14.40
C PHE A 254 12.28 -13.76 13.15
N LEU A 255 13.27 -12.94 12.75
CA LEU A 255 13.18 -12.10 11.56
C LEU A 255 13.03 -12.94 10.28
N GLY A 256 13.76 -14.05 10.16
CA GLY A 256 13.63 -14.98 9.05
C GLY A 256 12.23 -15.60 9.00
N ALA A 257 11.77 -16.17 10.11
CA ALA A 257 10.44 -16.76 10.22
C ALA A 257 9.32 -15.75 9.93
N TYR A 258 9.43 -14.54 10.49
CA TYR A 258 8.49 -13.45 10.26
C TYR A 258 8.47 -13.01 8.80
N MET A 259 9.64 -12.94 8.13
CA MET A 259 9.72 -12.58 6.72
C MET A 259 8.99 -13.60 5.84
N LEU A 260 9.20 -14.91 6.06
CA LEU A 260 8.47 -15.96 5.33
C LEU A 260 6.96 -15.93 5.62
N TYR A 261 6.59 -15.78 6.90
CA TYR A 261 5.18 -15.68 7.30
C TYR A 261 4.48 -14.48 6.64
N ASN A 262 5.09 -13.29 6.73
CA ASN A 262 4.53 -12.07 6.18
C ASN A 262 4.46 -12.11 4.64
N ASP A 263 5.48 -12.66 3.98
CA ASP A 263 5.46 -12.84 2.52
C ASP A 263 4.29 -13.74 2.07
N GLY A 264 4.03 -14.83 2.79
CA GLY A 264 2.87 -15.68 2.57
C GLY A 264 1.54 -14.93 2.73
N VAL A 265 1.40 -14.15 3.81
CA VAL A 265 0.20 -13.32 4.06
C VAL A 265 -0.01 -12.30 2.94
N GLN A 266 1.03 -11.56 2.54
CA GLN A 266 0.95 -10.56 1.49
C GLN A 266 0.63 -11.18 0.13
N THR A 267 1.17 -12.36 -0.16
CA THR A 267 0.86 -13.10 -1.40
C THR A 267 -0.61 -13.52 -1.45
N VAL A 268 -1.15 -14.04 -0.34
CA VAL A 268 -2.58 -14.37 -0.26
C VAL A 268 -3.43 -13.12 -0.47
N ILE A 269 -3.09 -12.00 0.16
CA ILE A 269 -3.83 -10.74 -0.02
C ILE A 269 -3.78 -10.28 -1.48
N ALA A 270 -2.60 -10.22 -2.09
CA ALA A 270 -2.44 -9.69 -3.44
C ALA A 270 -3.04 -10.60 -4.53
N LEU A 271 -2.97 -11.92 -4.36
CA LEU A 271 -3.40 -12.89 -5.40
C LEU A 271 -4.80 -13.48 -5.16
N SER A 272 -5.41 -13.25 -3.98
CA SER A 272 -6.71 -13.82 -3.60
C SER A 272 -7.80 -13.63 -4.67
N SER A 273 -7.98 -12.41 -5.18
CA SER A 273 -9.04 -12.13 -6.17
C SER A 273 -8.76 -12.76 -7.53
N GLN A 274 -7.49 -12.77 -7.96
CA GLN A 274 -7.12 -13.42 -9.21
C GLN A 274 -7.32 -14.94 -9.11
N PHE A 275 -6.82 -15.57 -8.04
CA PHE A 275 -7.00 -16.99 -7.79
C PHE A 275 -8.47 -17.37 -7.67
N GLY A 276 -9.25 -16.59 -6.92
CA GLY A 276 -10.67 -16.82 -6.75
C GLY A 276 -11.46 -16.74 -8.05
N GLN A 277 -11.05 -15.88 -8.99
CA GLN A 277 -11.71 -15.77 -10.28
C GLN A 277 -11.27 -16.85 -11.27
N GLU A 278 -9.97 -17.09 -11.40
CA GLU A 278 -9.38 -17.96 -12.43
C GLU A 278 -9.49 -19.45 -12.05
N GLU A 279 -9.24 -19.80 -10.79
CA GLU A 279 -9.18 -21.19 -10.34
C GLU A 279 -10.50 -21.67 -9.71
N LEU A 280 -11.19 -20.79 -8.97
CA LEU A 280 -12.44 -21.13 -8.29
C LEU A 280 -13.69 -20.69 -9.07
N GLY A 281 -13.53 -19.94 -10.17
CA GLY A 281 -14.64 -19.47 -11.00
C GLY A 281 -15.60 -18.51 -10.27
N LEU A 282 -15.15 -17.86 -9.19
CA LEU A 282 -15.99 -16.98 -8.39
C LEU A 282 -16.21 -15.64 -9.09
N SER A 283 -17.42 -15.10 -8.96
CA SER A 283 -17.72 -13.77 -9.49
C SER A 283 -16.95 -12.69 -8.72
N VAL A 284 -16.55 -11.62 -9.42
CA VAL A 284 -15.91 -10.44 -8.80
C VAL A 284 -16.79 -9.86 -7.69
N SER A 285 -18.11 -9.88 -7.84
CA SER A 285 -19.05 -9.42 -6.81
C SER A 285 -18.96 -10.27 -5.54
N THR A 286 -18.86 -11.60 -5.68
CA THR A 286 -18.71 -12.53 -4.54
C THR A 286 -17.39 -12.28 -3.82
N LEU A 287 -16.30 -12.18 -4.56
CA LEU A 287 -14.96 -11.91 -4.02
C LEU A 287 -14.91 -10.56 -3.29
N THR A 288 -15.43 -9.52 -3.93
CA THR A 288 -15.49 -8.17 -3.35
C THR A 288 -16.33 -8.14 -2.08
N THR A 289 -17.46 -8.86 -2.04
CA THR A 289 -18.31 -8.96 -0.86
C THR A 289 -17.58 -9.67 0.29
N ALA A 290 -16.90 -10.78 0.00
CA ALA A 290 -16.13 -11.52 1.00
C ALA A 290 -15.00 -10.66 1.58
N ILE A 291 -14.24 -9.96 0.73
CA ILE A 291 -13.16 -9.06 1.16
C ILE A 291 -13.74 -7.90 1.98
N LEU A 292 -14.87 -7.32 1.56
CA LEU A 292 -15.55 -6.27 2.32
C LEU A 292 -15.99 -6.74 3.71
N MET A 293 -16.49 -7.97 3.85
CA MET A 293 -16.82 -8.55 5.15
C MET A 293 -15.58 -8.65 6.05
N VAL A 294 -14.45 -9.11 5.49
CA VAL A 294 -13.17 -9.20 6.22
C VAL A 294 -12.75 -7.82 6.73
N GLN A 295 -12.95 -6.74 5.96
CA GLN A 295 -12.64 -5.37 6.40
C GLN A 295 -13.43 -4.95 7.63
N PHE A 296 -14.75 -5.23 7.69
CA PHE A 296 -15.56 -4.89 8.85
C PHE A 296 -15.21 -5.76 10.06
N VAL A 297 -14.96 -7.06 9.86
CA VAL A 297 -14.49 -7.94 10.95
C VAL A 297 -13.15 -7.44 11.49
N ALA A 298 -12.21 -7.06 10.62
CA ALA A 298 -10.91 -6.53 11.01
C ALA A 298 -11.04 -5.18 11.75
N PHE A 299 -11.97 -4.32 11.34
CA PHE A 299 -12.26 -3.06 12.04
C PHE A 299 -12.66 -3.31 13.51
N PHE A 300 -13.66 -4.16 13.74
CA PHE A 300 -14.09 -4.48 15.10
C PHE A 300 -13.02 -5.25 15.87
N GLY A 301 -12.30 -6.16 15.22
CA GLY A 301 -11.18 -6.89 15.81
C GLY A 301 -10.08 -5.96 16.32
N ALA A 302 -9.65 -4.99 15.52
CA ALA A 302 -8.63 -4.02 15.90
C ALA A 302 -9.04 -3.16 17.11
N LEU A 303 -10.33 -2.84 17.23
CA LEU A 303 -10.85 -2.09 18.39
C LEU A 303 -10.96 -2.96 19.65
N LEU A 304 -11.40 -4.21 19.50
CA LEU A 304 -11.59 -5.14 20.62
C LEU A 304 -10.27 -5.62 21.24
N PHE A 305 -9.21 -5.81 20.44
CA PHE A 305 -7.89 -6.19 20.95
C PHE A 305 -7.18 -5.06 21.71
N ASN A 306 -7.66 -3.83 21.58
CA ASN A 306 -7.15 -2.64 22.27
C ASN A 306 -7.96 -2.28 23.54
N ALA A 307 -9.06 -2.99 23.80
CA ALA A 307 -9.94 -2.80 24.97
C ALA A 307 -9.59 -3.78 26.09
#